data_AF-A0A2I0QMT8-F1
#
_entry.id   AF-A0A2I0QMT8-F1
#
_cell.length_a   1.000
_cell.length_b   1.000
_cell.length_c   1.000
_cell.angle_alpha   90.00
_cell.angle_beta   90.00
_cell.angle_gamma   90.00
#
_symmetry.space_group_name_H-M   'P 1'
#
loop_
_entity.id
_entity.type
_entity.pdbx_description
1 polymer ?
#
loop_
_entity_poly.entity_id
_entity_poly.type
_entity_poly.pdbx_seq_one_letter_code
_entity_poly.pdbx_strand_id
1 'polypeptide(L)' 'MGRFFTEREKEVLEKFKNGGKIEENEEEILDDFASVGFVSFGFLTNTAKLTPMGHAFLRLELKLMSQ' A
#
# COMPACT_ATOMS: atom_id res chain seq x y z
N MET A 1 13.79 -10.65 8.93
CA MET A 1 14.13 -10.68 7.50
C MET A 1 13.40 -9.52 6.86
N GLY A 2 14.11 -8.47 6.40
CA GLY A 2 13.47 -7.34 5.73
C GLY A 2 13.04 -7.79 4.33
N ARG A 3 11.73 -7.92 4.10
CA ARG A 3 11.21 -7.99 2.72
C ARG A 3 11.30 -6.56 2.19
N PHE A 4 12.14 -6.35 1.18
CA PHE A 4 12.08 -5.13 0.37
C PHE A 4 10.91 -5.28 -0.60
N PHE A 5 10.02 -4.31 -0.61
CA PHE A 5 8.94 -4.28 -1.60
C PHE A 5 9.51 -4.09 -3.01
N THR A 6 8.92 -4.81 -3.96
CA THR A 6 9.16 -4.63 -5.40
C THR A 6 8.77 -3.22 -5.84
N GLU A 7 9.28 -2.79 -7.00
CA GLU A 7 8.87 -1.50 -7.59
C GLU A 7 7.35 -1.42 -7.76
N ARG A 8 6.72 -2.52 -8.20
CA ARG A 8 5.26 -2.59 -8.39
C ARG A 8 4.49 -2.40 -7.09
N GLU A 9 4.92 -3.05 -6.02
CA GLU A 9 4.31 -2.91 -4.69
C GLU A 9 4.42 -1.48 -4.15
N LYS A 10 5.53 -0.80 -4.43
CA LYS A 10 5.74 0.61 -4.06
C LYS A 10 4.83 1.55 -4.83
N GLU A 11 4.71 1.37 -6.15
CA GLU A 11 3.78 2.14 -6.99
C GLU A 11 2.34 2.00 -6.48
N VAL A 12 1.92 0.79 -6.14
CA VAL A 12 0.60 0.51 -5.57
C VAL A 12 0.44 1.25 -4.23
N LEU A 13 1.39 1.12 -3.31
CA LEU A 13 1.38 1.83 -2.02
C LEU A 13 1.27 3.35 -2.19
N GLU A 14 2.01 3.94 -3.14
CA GLU A 14 1.93 5.37 -3.43
C GLU A 14 0.58 5.77 -4.04
N LYS A 15 0.05 4.99 -4.99
CA LYS A 15 -1.27 5.21 -5.61
C LYS A 15 -2.37 5.30 -4.56
N PHE A 16 -2.36 4.40 -3.57
CA PHE A 16 -3.39 4.33 -2.55
C PHE A 16 -3.15 5.22 -1.33
N LYS A 17 -2.12 6.07 -1.35
CA LYS A 17 -1.78 7.01 -0.26
C LYS A 17 -2.97 7.86 0.17
N ASN A 18 -3.75 8.39 -0.76
CA ASN A 18 -4.93 9.21 -0.46
C ASN A 18 -6.25 8.51 -0.77
N GLY A 19 -6.18 7.21 -1.06
CA GLY A 19 -7.29 6.43 -1.57
C GLY A 19 -7.43 6.49 -3.10
N GLY A 20 -7.82 5.36 -3.68
CA GLY A 20 -7.96 5.19 -5.13
C GLY A 20 -8.87 4.03 -5.47
N LYS A 21 -9.26 3.92 -6.74
CA LYS A 21 -9.97 2.73 -7.25
C LYS A 21 -9.01 1.57 -7.41
N ILE A 22 -9.51 0.38 -7.10
CA ILE A 22 -8.76 -0.88 -7.23
C ILE A 22 -8.89 -1.39 -8.66
N GLU A 23 -7.77 -1.79 -9.25
CA GLU A 23 -7.70 -2.51 -10.51
C GLU A 23 -7.46 -4.00 -10.26
N GLU A 24 -7.92 -4.88 -11.16
CA GLU A 24 -7.86 -6.34 -10.98
C GLU A 24 -6.43 -6.86 -10.73
N ASN A 25 -5.43 -6.23 -11.34
CA ASN A 25 -4.01 -6.58 -11.17
C ASN A 25 -3.37 -6.03 -9.89
N GLU A 26 -4.13 -5.33 -9.06
CA GLU A 26 -3.69 -4.74 -7.79
C GLU A 26 -4.31 -5.44 -6.58
N GLU A 27 -5.36 -6.25 -6.77
CA GLU A 27 -6.08 -6.92 -5.68
C GLU A 27 -5.17 -7.80 -4.83
N GLU A 28 -4.33 -8.64 -5.44
CA GLU A 28 -3.42 -9.55 -4.72
C GLU A 28 -2.44 -8.77 -3.83
N ILE A 29 -1.85 -7.70 -4.35
CA ILE A 29 -0.93 -6.84 -3.61
C ILE A 29 -1.65 -6.12 -2.46
N LEU A 30 -2.87 -5.63 -2.72
CA LEU A 30 -3.67 -4.93 -1.72
C LEU A 30 -4.16 -5.85 -0.62
N ASP A 31 -4.47 -7.10 -0.93
CA ASP A 31 -4.82 -8.13 0.05
C ASP A 31 -3.63 -8.45 0.95
N ASP A 32 -2.43 -8.59 0.39
CA ASP A 32 -1.20 -8.74 1.17
C ASP A 32 -0.99 -7.55 2.11
N PHE A 33 -1.17 -6.32 1.62
CA PHE A 33 -1.06 -5.10 2.45
C PHE A 33 -2.16 -4.99 3.49
N ALA A 34 -3.38 -5.42 3.18
CA ALA A 34 -4.50 -5.45 4.12
C ALA A 34 -4.25 -6.48 5.23
N SER A 35 -3.65 -7.63 4.91
CA SER A 35 -3.33 -8.69 5.89
C SER A 35 -2.40 -8.21 7.01
N VAL A 36 -1.50 -7.27 6.71
CA VAL A 36 -0.57 -6.65 7.67
C VAL A 36 -1.06 -5.29 8.18
N GLY A 37 -2.26 -4.86 7.79
CA GLY A 37 -2.90 -3.63 8.25
C GLY A 37 -2.37 -2.34 7.61
N PHE A 38 -1.68 -2.40 6.47
CA PHE A 38 -1.19 -1.22 5.75
C PHE A 38 -2.27 -0.54 4.91
N VAL A 39 -3.26 -1.32 4.43
CA VAL A 39 -4.36 -0.86 3.58
C VAL A 39 -5.70 -1.17 4.22
N SER A 40 -6.71 -0.36 3.90
CA SER A 40 -8.12 -0.62 4.21
C SER A 40 -8.97 -0.53 2.94
N PHE A 41 -9.93 -1.45 2.82
CA PHE A 41 -10.86 -1.50 1.69
C PHE A 41 -12.15 -0.72 1.97
N GLY A 42 -12.62 -0.01 0.95
CA GLY A 42 -13.93 0.62 0.88
C GLY A 42 -14.96 -0.36 0.35
N PHE A 43 -15.66 -1.05 1.26
CA PHE A 43 -16.64 -2.11 0.97
C PHE A 43 -17.71 -1.76 -0.07
N LEU A 44 -18.06 -0.47 -0.23
CA LEU A 44 -19.12 -0.02 -1.15
C LEU A 44 -18.60 0.64 -2.43
N THR A 45 -17.31 0.99 -2.49
CA THR A 45 -16.77 1.89 -3.51
C THR A 45 -15.71 1.26 -4.40
N ASN A 46 -15.36 -0.01 -4.17
CA ASN A 46 -14.22 -0.68 -4.79
C ASN A 46 -12.93 0.18 -4.75
N THR A 47 -12.69 0.78 -3.59
CA THR A 47 -11.53 1.62 -3.35
C THR A 47 -10.69 1.04 -2.25
N ALA A 48 -9.38 1.32 -2.28
CA ALA A 48 -8.48 1.05 -1.18
C ALA A 48 -7.88 2.38 -0.72
N LYS A 49 -7.40 2.45 0.52
CA LYS A 49 -6.60 3.58 1.04
C LYS A 49 -5.60 3.10 2.07
N LEU A 50 -4.48 3.80 2.21
CA LEU A 50 -3.53 3.53 3.28
C LEU A 50 -4.15 3.81 4.66
N THR A 51 -3.79 2.95 5.61
CA THR A 51 -4.04 3.17 7.03
C THR A 51 -2.94 4.08 7.60
N PRO A 52 -3.10 4.59 8.84
CA PRO A 52 -2.01 5.29 9.52
C PRO A 52 -0.69 4.49 9.56
N MET A 53 -0.77 3.16 9.67
CA MET A 53 0.37 2.26 9.66
C MET A 53 1.02 2.19 8.27
N GLY A 54 0.23 2.05 7.20
CA GLY A 54 0.74 2.07 5.83
C GLY A 54 1.41 3.40 5.48
N HIS A 55 0.87 4.53 5.95
CA HIS A 55 1.51 5.84 5.79
C HIS A 55 2.85 5.95 6.51
N ALA A 56 2.94 5.46 7.75
CA ALA A 56 4.19 5.47 8.51
C ALA A 56 5.25 4.60 7.83
N PHE A 57 4.84 3.44 7.34
CA PHE A 57 5.69 2.52 6.60
C PHE A 57 6.21 3.15 5.29
N LEU A 58 5.33 3.69 4.45
CA LEU A 58 5.72 4.35 3.19
C LEU A 58 6.72 5.48 3.43
N ARG A 59 6.54 6.27 4.50
CA ARG A 59 7.49 7.32 4.88
C ARG A 59 8.85 6.74 5.32
N LEU A 60 8.86 5.60 6.00
CA LEU A 60 10.09 4.94 6.43
C LEU A 60 10.89 4.43 5.22
N GLU A 61 10.24 3.75 4.28
CA GLU A 61 10.87 3.27 3.05
C GLU A 61 11.48 4.41 2.24
N LEU A 62 10.72 5.49 1.99
CA LEU A 62 11.23 6.67 1.27
C LEU A 62 12.46 7.30 1.95
N LYS A 63 12.49 7.28 3.29
CA LYS A 63 13.62 7.81 4.07
C LYS A 63 14.85 6.90 4.01
N LEU A 64 14.65 5.58 3.99
CA LEU A 64 15.74 4.59 3.89
C LEU A 64 16.39 4.60 2.50
N MET A 65 15.66 4.96 1.45
CA MET A 65 16.18 5.06 0.07
C MET A 65 16.90 6.38 -0.23
N SER A 66 16.81 7.38 0.66
CA SER A 66 17.48 8.68 0.51
C SER A 66 18.85 8.77 1.22
N GLN A 67 19.36 7.66 1.76
CA GLN A 67 20.70 7.54 2.35
C GLN A 67 21.62 6.70 1.47
#